data_AF-A0A8X6SEA0-F1
#
_entry.id   AF-A0A8X6SEA0-F1
#
_cell.length_a   1.000
_cell.length_b   1.000
_cell.length_c   1.000
_cell.angle_alpha   90.00
_cell.angle_beta   90.00
_cell.angle_gamma   90.00
#
_symmetry.space_group_name_H-M   'P 1'
#
loop_
_entity.id
_entity.type
_entity.pdbx_description
1 polymer ?
#
loop_
_entity_poly.entity_id
_entity_poly.type
_entity_poly.pdbx_seq_one_letter_code
_entity_poly.pdbx_strand_id
1 'polypeptide(L)'
;MVDFHKRILFSDEAHFWLNGYVNKQNCRIWSAANPQVYVETPLHPETLTVWCALWAGGIIGPYFFKNDEGHNVTVNGNRHRAMITNFFIPELNNHDV
;
A
#
# COMPACT_ATOMS: atom_id res chain seq x y z
N MET A 1 -0.35 8.08 -34.78
CA MET A 1 -1.00 7.07 -33.91
C MET A 1 -1.11 7.70 -32.54
N VAL A 2 -2.32 7.81 -31.97
CA VAL A 2 -2.49 8.40 -30.64
C VAL A 2 -1.90 7.43 -29.62
N ASP A 3 -0.99 7.91 -28.78
CA ASP A 3 -0.23 7.04 -27.89
C ASP A 3 -1.01 6.71 -26.62
N PHE A 4 -2.09 5.94 -26.80
CA PHE A 4 -3.13 5.71 -25.79
C PHE A 4 -2.58 5.19 -24.46
N HIS A 5 -1.53 4.36 -24.50
CA HIS A 5 -0.93 3.80 -23.29
C HIS A 5 -0.36 4.87 -22.34
N LYS A 6 -0.03 6.06 -22.84
CA LYS A 6 0.43 7.17 -22.00
C LYS A 6 -0.67 7.81 -21.16
N ARG A 7 -1.94 7.61 -21.53
CA ARG A 7 -3.11 8.17 -20.83
C ARG A 7 -3.76 7.18 -19.87
N ILE A 8 -3.18 5.99 -19.70
CA ILE A 8 -3.69 4.97 -18.79
C ILE A 8 -3.03 5.17 -17.43
N LEU A 9 -3.85 5.27 -16.39
CA LEU A 9 -3.41 5.26 -15.00
C LEU A 9 -3.80 3.93 -14.37
N PHE A 10 -2.84 3.29 -13.73
CA PHE A 10 -3.04 2.14 -12.85
C PHE A 10 -2.97 2.62 -11.41
N SER A 11 -3.79 2.10 -10.52
CA SER A 11 -3.73 2.43 -9.10
C SER A 11 -4.09 1.23 -8.26
N ASP A 12 -3.51 1.14 -7.07
CA ASP A 12 -3.81 0.06 -6.14
C ASP A 12 -3.48 0.47 -4.71
N GLU A 13 -4.01 -0.31 -3.77
CA GLU A 13 -3.66 -0.26 -2.36
C GLU A 13 -2.67 -1.37 -1.98
N ALA A 14 -1.74 -1.06 -1.09
CA ALA A 14 -0.87 -2.04 -0.48
C ALA A 14 -0.83 -1.87 1.04
N HIS A 15 -0.84 -3.00 1.76
CA HIS A 15 -0.65 -3.05 3.21
C HIS A 15 0.81 -3.35 3.53
N PHE A 16 1.42 -2.50 4.37
CA PHE A 16 2.76 -2.68 4.90
C PHE A 16 2.69 -2.96 6.40
N TRP A 17 3.35 -4.03 6.83
CA TRP A 17 3.45 -4.38 8.25
C TRP A 17 4.56 -3.57 8.90
N LEU A 18 4.27 -2.86 9.99
CA LEU A 18 5.24 -1.98 10.65
C LEU A 18 6.12 -2.70 11.68
N ASN A 19 5.76 -3.92 12.05
CA ASN A 19 6.43 -4.72 13.07
C ASN A 19 7.45 -5.72 12.51
N GLY A 20 7.86 -5.60 11.25
CA GLY A 20 8.75 -6.56 10.60
C GLY A 20 8.12 -7.93 10.39
N TYR A 21 6.79 -8.02 10.28
CA TYR A 21 6.08 -9.27 10.02
C TYR A 21 6.67 -9.98 8.80
N VAL A 22 7.16 -11.20 9.03
CA VAL A 22 7.61 -12.11 7.96
C VAL A 22 6.43 -12.98 7.58
N ASN A 23 6.00 -12.89 6.30
CA ASN A 23 5.00 -13.79 5.77
C ASN A 23 5.41 -15.24 6.04
N LYS A 24 4.51 -16.03 6.64
CA LYS A 24 4.72 -17.45 6.96
C LYS A 24 5.22 -18.26 5.76
N GLN A 25 4.78 -17.94 4.55
CA GLN A 25 5.23 -18.61 3.32
C GLN A 25 6.70 -18.34 2.99
N ASN A 26 7.22 -17.19 3.40
CA ASN A 26 8.63 -16.80 3.25
C ASN A 26 9.49 -17.15 4.47
N CYS A 27 8.89 -17.62 5.57
CA CYS A 27 9.60 -18.01 6.77
C CYS A 27 10.10 -19.46 6.64
N ARG A 28 11.35 -19.63 6.22
CA ARG A 28 11.99 -20.95 6.08
C ARG A 28 13.08 -21.14 7.11
N ILE A 29 12.89 -22.14 7.97
CA ILE A 29 13.85 -22.53 9.02
C ILE A 29 14.60 -23.77 8.55
N TRP A 30 15.93 -23.72 8.55
CA TRP A 30 16.79 -24.83 8.15
C TRP A 30 17.53 -25.38 9.36
N SER A 31 17.58 -26.70 9.49
CA SER A 31 18.31 -27.41 10.54
C SER A 31 18.67 -28.82 10.06
N ALA A 32 19.78 -29.37 10.55
CA ALA A 32 20.21 -30.74 10.24
C ALA A 32 19.33 -31.81 10.91
N ALA A 33 18.60 -31.44 11.97
CA ALA A 33 17.60 -32.27 12.66
C ALA A 33 16.31 -31.47 12.89
N ASN A 34 15.18 -32.14 13.18
CA ASN A 34 13.89 -31.46 13.39
C ASN A 34 14.03 -30.36 14.47
N PRO A 35 13.91 -29.07 14.10
CA PRO A 35 14.26 -27.98 15.00
C PRO A 35 13.19 -27.71 16.08
N GLN A 36 11.98 -28.27 15.95
CA GLN A 36 10.84 -28.00 16.87
C GLN A 36 10.60 -26.50 17.15
N VAL A 37 10.93 -25.63 16.18
CA VAL A 37 10.78 -24.18 16.34
C VAL A 37 9.36 -23.75 16.05
N TYR A 38 8.81 -22.92 16.92
CA TYR A 38 7.58 -22.16 16.72
C TYR A 38 7.93 -20.66 16.70
N VAL A 39 7.39 -19.94 15.73
CA VAL A 39 7.50 -18.48 15.64
C VAL A 39 6.15 -17.91 16.02
N GLU A 40 6.09 -17.26 17.18
CA GLU A 40 4.90 -16.53 17.62
C GLU A 40 4.79 -15.22 16.85
N THR A 41 3.59 -14.93 16.35
CA THR A 41 3.31 -13.66 15.66
C THR A 41 2.04 -13.04 16.24
N PRO A 42 1.98 -11.71 16.38
CA PRO A 42 0.77 -11.03 16.82
C PRO A 42 -0.41 -11.35 15.91
N LEU A 43 -1.61 -11.51 16.48
CA LEU A 43 -2.84 -11.74 15.71
C LEU A 43 -3.27 -10.50 14.91
N HIS A 44 -3.00 -9.31 15.44
CA HIS A 44 -3.30 -8.02 14.82
C HIS A 44 -2.07 -7.11 14.80
N PRO A 45 -1.08 -7.41 13.96
CA PRO A 45 0.05 -6.52 13.80
C PRO A 45 -0.38 -5.19 13.16
N GLU A 46 0.26 -4.11 13.58
CA GLU A 46 -0.05 -2.79 13.04
C GLU A 46 0.33 -2.71 11.56
N THR A 47 -0.62 -2.28 10.74
CA THR A 47 -0.47 -2.16 9.29
C THR A 47 -0.71 -0.73 8.84
N LEU A 48 0.10 -0.31 7.88
CA LEU A 48 -0.06 0.93 7.15
C LEU A 48 -0.62 0.61 5.77
N THR A 49 -1.78 1.18 5.44
CA THR A 49 -2.33 1.09 4.08
C THR A 49 -1.87 2.30 3.29
N VAL A 50 -1.30 2.04 2.11
CA VAL A 50 -0.83 3.06 1.19
C VAL A 50 -1.54 2.89 -0.14
N TRP A 51 -1.91 4.01 -0.75
CA TRP A 51 -2.39 4.04 -2.13
C TRP A 51 -1.40 4.79 -3.01
N CYS A 52 -1.19 4.30 -4.22
CA CYS A 52 -0.42 4.98 -5.26
C CYS A 52 -1.08 4.77 -6.63
N ALA A 53 -0.87 5.71 -7.54
CA ALA A 53 -1.12 5.54 -8.97
C ALA A 53 0.20 5.58 -9.77
N LEU A 54 0.22 4.86 -10.88
CA LEU A 54 1.30 4.76 -11.85
C LEU A 54 0.75 5.10 -13.23
N TRP A 55 1.49 5.87 -13.99
CA TRP A 55 1.23 6.15 -15.40
C TRP A 55 2.55 6.25 -16.17
N ALA A 56 2.49 6.48 -17.48
CA ALA A 56 3.69 6.47 -18.33
C ALA A 56 4.75 7.53 -17.94
N GLY A 57 4.36 8.63 -17.31
CA GLY A 57 5.27 9.67 -16.85
C GLY A 57 5.75 9.53 -15.41
N GLY A 58 5.26 8.55 -14.63
CA GLY A 58 5.74 8.30 -13.27
C GLY A 58 4.68 7.81 -12.29
N ILE A 59 4.89 8.13 -11.01
CA ILE A 59 4.06 7.73 -9.88
C ILE A 59 3.39 8.96 -9.29
N ILE A 60 2.10 8.86 -8.97
CA ILE A 60 1.33 9.84 -8.20
C ILE A 60 1.00 9.20 -6.84
N GLY A 61 1.34 9.87 -5.75
CA GLY A 61 1.34 9.29 -4.40
C GLY A 61 2.73 9.39 -3.74
N PRO A 62 2.96 8.69 -2.61
CA PRO A 62 2.06 7.82 -1.86
C PRO A 62 1.03 8.58 -1.01
N TYR A 63 -0.19 8.04 -0.94
CA TYR A 63 -1.20 8.47 0.03
C TYR A 63 -1.26 7.49 1.21
N PHE A 64 -1.04 8.01 2.42
CA PHE A 64 -1.10 7.22 3.65
C PHE A 64 -2.45 7.37 4.32
N PHE A 65 -3.16 6.27 4.53
CA PHE A 65 -4.43 6.30 5.25
C PHE A 65 -4.20 6.45 6.76
N LYS A 66 -4.23 7.70 7.23
CA LYS A 66 -4.08 8.07 8.65
C LYS A 66 -5.19 9.03 9.08
N ASN A 67 -5.50 9.05 10.37
CA ASN A 67 -6.36 10.08 10.97
C ASN A 67 -5.53 11.34 11.32
N ASP A 68 -6.20 12.36 11.86
CA ASP A 68 -5.58 13.65 12.23
C ASP A 68 -4.52 13.52 13.34
N GLU A 69 -4.59 12.45 14.14
CA GLU A 69 -3.59 12.12 15.17
C GLU A 69 -2.40 11.32 14.62
N GLY A 70 -2.41 10.99 13.33
CA GLY A 70 -1.36 10.20 12.66
C GLY A 70 -1.49 8.69 12.82
N HIS A 71 -2.58 8.19 13.42
CA HIS A 71 -2.86 6.77 13.57
C HIS A 71 -3.34 6.14 12.25
N ASN A 72 -2.89 4.93 11.96
CA ASN A 72 -3.29 4.18 10.77
C ASN A 72 -4.79 3.86 10.80
N VAL A 73 -5.48 4.03 9.67
CA VAL A 73 -6.92 3.75 9.57
C VAL A 73 -7.24 2.77 8.45
N THR A 74 -8.27 1.96 8.67
CA THR A 74 -8.81 1.07 7.64
C THR A 74 -9.43 1.87 6.50
N VAL A 75 -9.11 1.49 5.28
CA VAL A 75 -9.73 2.05 4.08
C VAL A 75 -11.20 1.63 4.02
N ASN A 76 -12.08 2.59 3.79
CA ASN A 76 -13.50 2.36 3.52
C ASN A 76 -13.93 3.25 2.35
N GLY A 77 -15.15 3.05 1.84
CA GLY A 77 -15.62 3.80 0.67
C GLY A 77 -15.57 5.33 0.84
N ASN A 78 -15.83 5.86 2.04
CA ASN A 78 -15.78 7.30 2.30
C ASN A 78 -14.34 7.83 2.31
N ARG A 79 -13.42 7.11 2.96
CA ARG A 79 -11.99 7.45 3.01
C ARG A 79 -11.34 7.33 1.63
N HIS A 80 -11.69 6.29 0.88
CA HIS A 80 -11.21 6.10 -0.48
C HIS A 80 -11.72 7.22 -1.41
N ARG A 81 -13.02 7.57 -1.32
CA ARG A 81 -13.59 8.71 -2.04
C ARG A 81 -12.88 10.02 -1.67
N ALA A 82 -12.67 10.27 -0.38
CA ALA A 82 -11.97 11.46 0.09
C ALA A 82 -10.53 11.52 -0.44
N MET A 83 -9.80 10.40 -0.45
CA MET A 83 -8.48 10.30 -1.07
C MET A 83 -8.54 10.65 -2.57
N ILE A 84 -9.50 10.10 -3.32
CA ILE A 84 -9.65 10.43 -4.75
C ILE A 84 -9.88 11.94 -4.94
N THR A 85 -10.89 12.49 -4.25
CA THR A 85 -11.35 13.86 -4.47
C THR A 85 -10.37 14.90 -3.95
N ASN A 86 -9.79 14.68 -2.78
CA ASN A 86 -9.02 15.70 -2.06
C ASN A 86 -7.51 15.58 -2.26
N PHE A 87 -7.03 14.40 -2.70
CA PHE A 87 -5.61 14.17 -2.94
C PHE A 87 -5.33 13.83 -4.41
N PHE A 88 -5.88 12.73 -4.92
CA PHE A 88 -5.49 12.22 -6.25
C PHE A 88 -5.86 13.17 -7.39
N ILE A 89 -7.10 13.67 -7.46
CA ILE A 89 -7.52 14.57 -8.55
C ILE A 89 -6.71 15.88 -8.56
N PRO A 90 -6.49 16.56 -7.41
CA PRO A 90 -5.57 17.69 -7.36
C PRO A 90 -4.16 17.36 -7.85
N GLU A 91 -3.55 16.26 -7.40
CA GLU A 91 -2.22 15.84 -7.85
C GLU A 91 -2.20 15.52 -9.34
N LEU A 92 -3.22 14.83 -9.85
CA LEU A 92 -3.36 14.51 -11.27
C LEU A 92 -3.32 15.76 -12.14
N ASN A 93 -3.96 16.84 -11.72
CA ASN A 93 -3.97 18.11 -12.45
C ASN A 93 -2.60 18.83 -12.45
N ASN A 94 -1.68 18.46 -11.55
CA ASN A 94 -0.31 18.98 -11.54
C ASN A 94 0.62 18.23 -12.51
N HIS A 95 0.14 17.14 -13.11
CA HIS A 95 0.90 16.32 -14.04
C HIS A 95 0.27 16.38 -15.44
N ASP A 96 1.10 16.52 -16.48
CA ASP A 96 0.68 16.45 -17.89
C ASP A 96 0.42 14.98 -18.28
N VAL A 97 -0.65 14.39 -17.72
CA VAL A 97 -1.05 12.99 -17.94
C VAL A 97 -1.86 12.80 -19.22
#